data_AF-A0A7G9T496-F1
#
_entry.id   AF-A0A7G9T496-F1
#
_cell.length_a   1.000
_cell.length_b   1.000
_cell.length_c   1.000
_cell.angle_alpha   90.00
_cell.angle_beta   90.00
_cell.angle_gamma   90.00
#
_symmetry.space_group_name_H-M   'P 1'
#
loop_
_entity.id
_entity.type
_entity.pdbx_description
1 polymer ?
#
loop_
_entity_poly.entity_id
_entity_poly.type
_entity_poly.pdbx_seq_one_letter_code
_entity_poly.pdbx_strand_id
1 'polypeptide(L)'
;MIIAVEIVFAILILGLGIGLIVKRRDLMGLSEKQIKGTAIVFGVWFILMGLGIFWSIIVFGDAPWPVTGFLVSATLTTTILAMIISQKIFK
;
A
#
# COMPACT_ATOMS: atom_id res chain seq x y z
N MET A 1 2.02 -3.55 -22.78
CA MET A 1 3.09 -2.93 -21.97
C MET A 1 2.53 -2.29 -20.69
N ILE A 2 1.42 -1.53 -20.77
CA ILE A 2 0.78 -0.87 -19.62
C ILE A 2 0.29 -1.88 -18.56
N ILE A 3 -0.44 -2.93 -18.96
CA ILE A 3 -0.99 -3.95 -18.04
C ILE A 3 0.10 -4.66 -17.21
N ALA A 4 1.25 -4.97 -17.80
CA ALA A 4 2.35 -5.62 -17.07
C ALA A 4 2.91 -4.73 -15.96
N VAL A 5 3.02 -3.42 -16.20
CA VAL A 5 3.45 -2.43 -15.20
C VAL A 5 2.40 -2.30 -14.10
N GLU A 6 1.12 -2.27 -14.45
CA GLU A 6 0.01 -2.21 -13.47
C GLU A 6 -0.01 -3.43 -12.54
N ILE A 7 0.22 -4.63 -13.07
CA ILE A 7 0.34 -5.86 -12.28
C ILE A 7 1.53 -5.75 -11.31
N VAL A 8 2.69 -5.27 -11.77
CA VAL A 8 3.86 -5.08 -10.90
C VAL A 8 3.54 -4.11 -9.77
N PHE A 9 2.87 -2.98 -10.05
CA PHE A 9 2.44 -2.04 -9.02
C PHE A 9 1.44 -2.67 -8.04
N ALA A 10 0.48 -3.45 -8.52
CA ALA A 10 -0.48 -4.16 -7.68
C ALA A 10 0.25 -5.09 -6.68
N ILE A 11 1.23 -5.85 -7.17
CA ILE A 11 2.07 -6.73 -6.34
C ILE A 11 2.87 -5.92 -5.32
N LEU A 12 3.47 -4.79 -5.71
CA LEU A 12 4.23 -3.92 -4.81
C LEU A 12 3.34 -3.35 -3.69
N ILE A 13 2.15 -2.86 -4.03
CA ILE A 13 1.19 -2.32 -3.07
C ILE A 13 0.72 -3.42 -2.10
N LEU A 14 0.39 -4.60 -2.61
CA LEU A 14 0.06 -5.76 -1.78
C LEU A 14 1.23 -6.17 -0.87
N GLY A 15 2.44 -6.20 -1.41
CA GLY A 15 3.66 -6.52 -0.68
C GLY A 15 3.93 -5.53 0.45
N LEU A 16 3.71 -4.23 0.21
CA LEU A 16 3.77 -3.20 1.24
C LEU A 16 2.72 -3.46 2.33
N GLY A 17 1.47 -3.72 1.95
CA GLY A 17 0.40 -3.99 2.90
C GLY A 17 0.67 -5.20 3.81
N ILE A 18 1.06 -6.32 3.19
CA ILE A 18 1.45 -7.55 3.91
C ILE A 18 2.69 -7.28 4.78
N GLY A 19 3.69 -6.60 4.22
CA GLY A 19 4.93 -6.25 4.92
C GLY A 19 4.67 -5.43 6.19
N LEU A 20 3.78 -4.44 6.13
CA LEU A 20 3.39 -3.65 7.30
C LEU A 20 2.74 -4.52 8.37
N ILE A 21 1.84 -5.44 8.01
CA ILE A 21 1.15 -6.30 8.96
C ILE A 21 2.09 -7.31 9.60
N VAL A 22 2.95 -7.94 8.80
CA VAL A 22 3.86 -9.02 9.23
C VAL A 22 5.03 -8.45 10.03
N LYS A 23 5.66 -7.37 9.55
CA LYS A 23 6.83 -6.76 10.19
C LYS A 23 6.49 -5.65 11.19
N ARG A 24 5.23 -5.53 11.61
CA ARG A 24 4.75 -4.51 12.58
C ARG A 24 5.53 -4.44 13.91
N ARG A 25 6.26 -5.51 14.26
CA ARG A 25 7.03 -5.62 15.50
C ARG A 25 8.46 -5.09 15.40
N ASP A 26 8.98 -4.93 14.19
CA ASP A 26 10.36 -4.51 13.92
C ASP A 26 10.40 -3.55 12.72
N LEU A 27 9.44 -2.62 12.71
CA LEU A 27 9.23 -1.73 11.59
C LEU A 27 10.12 -0.51 11.76
N MET A 28 11.28 -0.53 11.10
CA MET A 28 12.27 0.55 11.12
C MET A 28 12.73 0.96 12.54
N GLY A 29 12.89 -0.03 13.44
CA GLY A 29 13.36 0.21 14.81
C GLY A 29 12.32 0.83 15.76
N LEU A 30 11.06 0.99 15.33
CA LEU A 30 9.99 1.52 16.17
C LEU A 30 9.36 0.44 17.05
N SER A 31 9.00 0.81 18.29
CA SER A 31 8.35 -0.11 19.22
C SER A 31 6.95 -0.52 18.74
N GLU A 32 6.56 -1.78 18.99
CA GLU A 32 5.25 -2.33 18.57
C GLU A 32 4.08 -1.44 19.05
N LYS A 33 4.17 -0.84 20.24
CA LYS A 33 3.12 0.06 20.76
C LYS A 33 2.96 1.35 19.96
N GLN A 34 4.03 1.89 19.39
CA GLN A 34 3.98 3.14 18.62
C GLN A 34 3.41 2.91 17.22
N ILE A 35 3.65 1.75 16.61
CA ILE A 35 3.35 1.53 15.18
C ILE A 35 2.16 0.59 14.91
N LYS A 36 1.81 -0.30 15.84
CA LYS A 36 0.83 -1.38 15.59
C LYS A 36 -0.49 -0.89 14.98
N GLY A 37 -1.08 0.18 15.52
CA GLY A 37 -2.32 0.74 14.98
C GLY A 37 -2.17 1.23 13.54
N THR A 38 -1.13 2.04 13.29
CA THR A 38 -0.83 2.58 11.95
C THR A 38 -0.52 1.46 10.96
N ALA A 39 0.33 0.50 11.31
CA ALA A 39 0.71 -0.60 10.44
C ALA A 39 -0.45 -1.52 10.08
N ILE A 40 -1.38 -1.78 11.00
CA ILE A 40 -2.57 -2.58 10.70
C ILE A 40 -3.52 -1.82 9.77
N VAL A 41 -3.84 -0.55 10.08
CA VAL A 41 -4.78 0.25 9.27
C VAL A 41 -4.25 0.43 7.85
N PHE A 42 -3.02 0.92 7.70
CA PHE A 42 -2.42 1.10 6.38
C PHE A 42 -2.13 -0.24 5.69
N GLY A 43 -1.77 -1.27 6.45
CA GLY A 43 -1.53 -2.61 5.91
C GLY A 43 -2.77 -3.20 5.24
N VAL A 44 -3.90 -3.20 5.94
CA VAL A 44 -5.19 -3.67 5.40
C VAL A 44 -5.62 -2.80 4.22
N TRP A 45 -5.47 -1.48 4.33
CA TRP A 45 -5.81 -0.55 3.27
C TRP A 45 -5.04 -0.81 1.97
N PHE A 46 -3.73 -1.03 2.04
CA PHE A 46 -2.93 -1.36 0.86
C PHE A 46 -3.26 -2.72 0.27
N ILE A 47 -3.57 -3.73 1.11
CA ILE A 47 -4.04 -5.03 0.60
C ILE A 47 -5.33 -4.84 -0.20
N LEU A 48 -6.30 -4.09 0.32
CA LEU A 48 -7.55 -3.79 -0.38
C LEU A 48 -7.32 -3.04 -1.69
N MET A 49 -6.40 -2.06 -1.72
CA MET A 49 -6.04 -1.36 -2.94
C MET A 49 -5.39 -2.28 -3.97
N GLY A 50 -4.43 -3.12 -3.57
CA GLY A 50 -3.78 -4.05 -4.49
C GLY A 50 -4.77 -5.07 -5.08
N LEU A 51 -5.69 -5.58 -4.26
CA LEU A 51 -6.80 -6.42 -4.74
C LEU A 51 -7.76 -5.65 -5.67
N GLY A 52 -8.05 -4.39 -5.36
CA GLY A 52 -8.86 -3.50 -6.20
C GLY A 52 -8.22 -3.25 -7.57
N ILE A 53 -6.89 -3.09 -7.64
CA ILE A 53 -6.16 -2.99 -8.91
C ILE A 53 -6.28 -4.29 -9.70
N PHE A 54 -6.05 -5.45 -9.08
CA PHE A 54 -6.23 -6.74 -9.76
C PHE A 54 -7.64 -6.93 -10.29
N TRP A 55 -8.64 -6.62 -9.47
CA TRP A 55 -10.05 -6.65 -9.87
C TRP A 55 -10.31 -5.71 -11.05
N SER A 56 -9.75 -4.50 -11.00
CA SER A 56 -9.91 -3.52 -12.07
C SER A 56 -9.28 -3.99 -13.38
N ILE A 57 -8.10 -4.60 -13.34
CA ILE A 57 -7.43 -5.14 -14.53
C ILE A 57 -8.29 -6.25 -15.14
N ILE A 58 -8.83 -7.15 -14.32
CA ILE A 58 -9.66 -8.29 -14.78
C ILE A 58 -10.97 -7.82 -15.41
N VAL A 59 -11.64 -6.84 -14.79
CA VAL A 59 -12.99 -6.41 -15.20
C VAL A 59 -12.94 -5.38 -16.33
N PHE A 60 -12.00 -4.44 -16.28
CA PHE A 60 -11.96 -3.29 -17.19
C PHE A 60 -10.92 -3.41 -18.28
N GLY A 61 -10.02 -4.41 -18.22
CA GLY A 61 -9.11 -4.84 -19.30
C GLY A 61 -8.31 -3.72 -19.95
N ASP A 62 -8.91 -3.09 -20.96
CA ASP A 62 -8.30 -2.03 -21.78
C ASP A 62 -8.59 -0.61 -21.26
N ALA A 63 -9.45 -0.42 -20.26
CA ALA A 63 -9.76 0.89 -19.73
C ALA A 63 -8.81 1.26 -18.57
N PRO A 64 -7.84 2.18 -18.77
CA PRO A 64 -6.78 2.43 -17.79
C PRO A 64 -7.22 3.30 -16.60
N TRP A 65 -8.36 3.98 -16.72
CA TRP A 65 -8.81 4.97 -15.74
C TRP A 65 -9.10 4.42 -14.32
N PRO A 66 -9.69 3.22 -14.11
CA PRO A 66 -9.99 2.76 -12.76
C PRO A 66 -8.72 2.26 -12.07
N VAL A 67 -7.80 1.61 -12.79
CA VAL A 67 -6.46 1.24 -12.30
C VAL A 67 -5.69 2.49 -11.89
N THR A 68 -5.71 3.54 -12.72
CA THR A 68 -5.06 4.81 -12.43
C THR A 68 -5.60 5.45 -11.14
N GLY A 69 -6.92 5.41 -10.92
CA GLY A 69 -7.53 5.92 -9.68
C GLY A 69 -7.04 5.22 -8.42
N PHE A 70 -6.89 3.89 -8.46
CA PHE A 70 -6.28 3.14 -7.37
C PHE A 70 -4.79 3.47 -7.19
N LEU A 71 -4.03 3.58 -8.27
CA LEU A 71 -2.59 3.89 -8.21
C LEU A 71 -2.32 5.28 -7.60
N VAL A 72 -3.08 6.30 -8.01
CA VAL A 72 -2.96 7.66 -7.43
C VAL A 72 -3.30 7.63 -5.94
N SER A 73 -4.38 6.94 -5.57
CA SER A 73 -4.78 6.81 -4.17
C SER A 73 -3.73 6.07 -3.34
N ALA A 74 -3.16 4.99 -3.88
CA ALA A 74 -2.08 4.24 -3.24
C ALA A 74 -0.85 5.14 -3.03
N THR A 75 -0.46 5.90 -4.04
CA THR A 75 0.69 6.82 -3.97
C THR A 75 0.51 7.89 -2.89
N LEU A 76 -0.67 8.53 -2.84
CA LEU A 76 -0.99 9.52 -1.81
C LEU A 76 -0.93 8.91 -0.40
N THR A 77 -1.55 7.74 -0.23
CA THR A 77 -1.58 7.06 1.07
C THR A 77 -0.21 6.53 1.50
N THR A 78 0.63 6.07 0.58
CA THR A 78 2.04 5.72 0.86
C THR A 78 2.83 6.94 1.32
N THR A 79 2.60 8.10 0.70
CA THR A 79 3.25 9.35 1.10
C THR A 79 2.84 9.77 2.51
N ILE A 80 1.55 9.71 2.83
CA ILE A 80 1.03 9.98 4.18
C ILE A 80 1.64 9.00 5.20
N LEU A 81 1.70 7.72 4.87
CA LEU A 81 2.33 6.72 5.74
C LEU A 81 3.81 7.05 5.99
N ALA A 82 4.56 7.42 4.95
CA ALA A 82 5.97 7.79 5.09
C ALA A 82 6.14 9.01 6.00
N MET A 83 5.26 10.01 5.90
CA MET A 83 5.27 11.16 6.82
C MET A 83 4.99 10.73 8.26
N ILE A 84 3.98 9.88 8.49
CA ILE A 84 3.63 9.39 9.84
C ILE A 84 4.79 8.58 10.44
N ILE A 85 5.40 7.68 9.66
CA ILE A 85 6.54 6.87 10.12
C ILE A 85 7.71 7.79 10.44
N SER A 86 8.07 8.72 9.55
CA SER A 86 9.15 9.68 9.78
C SER A 86 8.93 10.49 11.06
N GLN A 87 7.73 11.02 11.28
CA GLN A 87 7.39 11.73 12.51
C GLN A 87 7.50 10.87 13.77
N LYS A 88 7.31 9.55 13.67
CA LYS A 88 7.46 8.63 14.81
C LYS A 88 8.91 8.22 15.07
N ILE A 89 9.76 8.22 14.05
CA ILE A 89 11.19 7.91 14.17
C ILE A 89 11.96 9.09 14.78
N PHE A 90 11.63 10.32 14.37
CA PHE A 90 12.39 11.53 14.76
C PHE A 90 11.78 12.32 15.94
N LYS A 91 10.70 11.85 16.55
CA LYS A 91 10.16 12.39 17.82
C LYS A 91 10.47 11.44 18.97
#